data_AF-A0A3M2EU23-F1
#
_entry.id   AF-A0A3M2EU23-F1
#
_cell.length_a   1.000
_cell.length_b   1.000
_cell.length_c   1.000
_cell.angle_alpha   90.00
_cell.angle_beta   90.00
_cell.angle_gamma   90.00
#
_symmetry.space_group_name_H-M   'P 1'
#
loop_
_entity.id
_entity.type
_entity.pdbx_description
1 polymer ?
#
loop_
_entity_poly.entity_id
_entity_poly.type
_entity_poly.pdbx_seq_one_letter_code
_entity_poly.pdbx_strand_id
1 'polypeptide(L)'
;NVATDLALNGSGYFVTQGLDGQILTRAGNFVFNQDGLLVTGTSGLKVQAFRIDANGEVDMSQLSDVQIDFAAQAPPKFTENMDIGGNLPADAPIGEEVTLSNKIYDEQGNVLNVVTRFTKTAENEWSFSIENDEGGFTAASGTMTFNVDGSLDTPDSVGLTWDTDFVTSGSTLTVDFSGMTQYGGSSTATVRDQDGYASGKLSSFTIDPAGKVKLNFTNGQQEEVYQLAISDVDNPNGLEQLGENFYAPTAASGETVTGRAGNELQTTIVAGTLEMSNVDLAEEFTSMIIAQRGYQASARVITTSDEILQETVQLKR
;
A
#
# COMPACT_ATOMS: atom_id res chain seq x y z
N ASN A 1 16.39 8.86 -3.65
CA ASN A 1 15.40 8.24 -2.76
C ASN A 1 14.86 7.01 -3.46
N VAL A 2 15.33 5.83 -3.06
CA VAL A 2 14.80 4.57 -3.56
C VAL A 2 13.62 4.19 -2.67
N ALA A 3 12.49 3.75 -3.23
CA ALA A 3 11.29 3.44 -2.43
C ALA A 3 11.52 2.32 -1.39
N THR A 4 12.55 1.51 -1.58
CA THR A 4 12.99 0.44 -0.67
C THR A 4 13.99 0.90 0.38
N ASP A 5 14.43 2.16 0.34
CA ASP A 5 15.18 2.78 1.44
C ASP A 5 14.20 3.09 2.57
N LEU A 6 14.32 2.40 3.69
CA LEU A 6 13.42 2.54 4.83
C LEU A 6 14.17 3.03 6.08
N ALA A 7 13.53 3.89 6.85
CA ALA A 7 14.00 4.34 8.15
C ALA A 7 12.93 4.06 9.22
N LEU A 8 13.34 3.81 10.47
CA LEU A 8 12.45 3.62 11.60
C LEU A 8 12.43 4.88 12.46
N ASN A 9 11.27 5.48 12.58
CA ASN A 9 11.04 6.53 13.56
C ASN A 9 10.44 5.92 14.83
N GLY A 10 11.31 5.58 15.77
CA GLY A 10 10.99 4.86 17.01
C GLY A 10 12.08 3.86 17.40
N SER A 11 11.82 3.10 18.47
CA SER A 11 12.64 1.95 18.85
C SER A 11 12.42 0.77 17.89
N GLY A 12 13.12 -0.33 18.11
CA GLY A 12 12.97 -1.53 17.29
C GLY A 12 13.85 -1.61 16.05
N TYR A 13 13.69 -2.74 15.37
CA TYR A 13 14.55 -3.23 14.29
C TYR A 13 13.70 -3.88 13.21
N PHE A 14 14.12 -3.79 11.95
CA PHE A 14 13.61 -4.64 10.89
C PHE A 14 14.03 -6.09 11.15
N VAL A 15 13.13 -7.03 10.87
CA VAL A 15 13.39 -8.46 11.00
C VAL A 15 13.84 -9.04 9.66
N THR A 16 14.95 -9.76 9.68
CA THR A 16 15.47 -10.49 8.51
C THR A 16 15.69 -11.96 8.86
N GLN A 17 15.63 -12.84 7.86
CA GLN A 17 15.83 -14.27 8.03
C GLN A 17 17.31 -14.63 7.83
N GLY A 18 17.97 -15.07 8.91
CA GLY A 18 19.30 -15.66 8.89
C GLY A 18 19.27 -17.19 8.78
N LEU A 19 20.46 -17.80 8.78
CA LEU A 19 20.62 -19.26 8.75
C LEU A 19 20.17 -19.93 10.06
N ASP A 20 20.48 -19.30 11.19
CA ASP A 20 20.26 -19.85 12.54
C ASP A 20 19.09 -19.19 13.29
N GLY A 21 18.32 -18.33 12.62
CA GLY A 21 17.19 -17.62 13.23
C GLY A 21 16.98 -16.21 12.68
N GLN A 22 16.22 -15.41 13.41
CA GLN A 22 15.97 -14.01 13.06
C GLN A 22 17.20 -13.15 13.32
N ILE A 23 17.54 -12.31 12.34
CA ILE A 23 18.57 -11.29 12.43
C ILE A 23 17.89 -9.94 12.40
N LEU A 24 18.27 -9.06 13.32
CA LEU A 24 17.72 -7.73 13.47
C LEU A 24 18.64 -6.70 12.82
N THR A 25 18.06 -5.68 12.17
CA THR A 25 18.83 -4.55 11.64
C THR A 25 18.03 -3.26 11.67
N ARG A 26 18.72 -2.14 11.86
CA ARG A 26 18.15 -0.80 11.60
C ARG A 26 18.52 -0.25 10.23
N ALA A 27 19.45 -0.91 9.53
CA ALA A 27 19.83 -0.50 8.19
C ALA A 27 18.72 -0.90 7.22
N GLY A 28 17.94 0.07 6.74
CA GLY A 28 16.86 -0.16 5.79
C GLY A 28 17.27 0.02 4.33
N ASN A 29 18.51 -0.31 3.96
CA ASN A 29 18.96 -0.31 2.57
C ASN A 29 18.50 -1.59 1.84
N PHE A 30 17.19 -1.74 1.66
CA PHE A 30 16.63 -2.94 1.04
C PHE A 30 16.58 -2.82 -0.48
N VAL A 31 16.65 -3.96 -1.17
CA VAL A 31 16.54 -4.07 -2.62
C VAL A 31 15.78 -5.34 -2.97
N PHE A 32 15.05 -5.32 -4.09
CA PHE A 32 14.48 -6.55 -4.64
C PHE A 32 15.54 -7.29 -5.46
N ASN A 33 15.71 -8.58 -5.18
CA ASN A 33 16.56 -9.45 -5.99
C ASN A 33 15.85 -9.91 -7.28
N GLN A 34 16.52 -10.73 -8.10
CA GLN A 34 15.95 -11.24 -9.35
C GLN A 34 14.70 -12.11 -9.17
N ASP A 35 14.54 -12.73 -8.00
CA ASP A 35 13.38 -13.57 -7.65
C ASP A 35 12.21 -12.76 -7.06
N GLY A 36 12.33 -11.43 -6.99
CA GLY A 36 11.33 -10.55 -6.41
C GLY A 36 11.29 -10.56 -4.89
N LEU A 37 12.30 -11.13 -4.21
CA LEU A 37 12.43 -11.10 -2.76
C LEU A 37 13.05 -9.78 -2.30
N LEU A 38 12.48 -9.16 -1.28
CA LEU A 38 13.07 -8.01 -0.61
C LEU A 38 14.21 -8.49 0.28
N VAL A 39 15.43 -8.07 -0.05
CA VAL A 39 16.65 -8.46 0.66
C VAL A 39 17.44 -7.23 1.09
N THR A 40 18.33 -7.40 2.08
CA THR A 40 19.32 -6.39 2.42
C THR A 40 20.30 -6.20 1.28
N GLY A 41 20.60 -4.95 0.92
CA GLY A 41 21.51 -4.66 -0.20
C GLY A 41 22.96 -5.13 0.03
N THR A 42 23.37 -5.27 1.30
CA THR A 42 24.75 -5.63 1.67
C THR A 42 24.96 -7.15 1.72
N SER A 43 24.10 -7.86 2.45
CA SER A 43 24.28 -9.28 2.79
C SER A 43 23.26 -10.22 2.13
N GLY A 44 22.24 -9.70 1.45
CA GLY A 44 21.21 -10.50 0.78
C GLY A 44 20.25 -11.22 1.73
N LEU A 45 20.20 -10.83 3.01
CA LEU A 45 19.28 -11.40 3.99
C LEU A 45 17.85 -10.99 3.68
N LYS A 46 16.90 -11.92 3.77
CA LYS A 46 15.51 -11.70 3.37
C LYS A 46 14.74 -10.94 4.44
N VAL A 47 14.03 -9.89 4.06
CA VAL A 47 13.18 -9.11 4.97
C VAL A 47 11.90 -9.89 5.28
N GLN A 48 11.54 -9.94 6.56
CA GLN A 48 10.34 -10.63 7.04
C GLN A 48 9.15 -9.68 7.20
N ALA A 49 7.96 -10.20 6.93
CA ALA A 49 6.70 -9.50 7.07
C ALA A 49 5.56 -10.45 7.42
N PHE A 50 4.49 -9.87 7.92
CA PHE A 50 3.19 -10.53 8.05
C PHE A 50 2.45 -10.46 6.72
N ARG A 51 1.75 -11.54 6.36
CA ARG A 51 0.88 -11.54 5.17
C ARG A 51 -0.40 -10.78 5.44
N ILE A 52 -0.88 -10.09 4.42
CA ILE A 52 -2.21 -9.49 4.44
C ILE A 52 -3.12 -10.39 3.60
N ASP A 53 -4.28 -10.74 4.15
CA ASP A 53 -5.28 -11.55 3.44
C ASP A 53 -6.10 -10.71 2.44
N ALA A 54 -6.97 -11.36 1.66
CA ALA A 54 -7.81 -10.67 0.68
C ALA A 54 -8.82 -9.69 1.30
N ASN A 55 -9.07 -9.77 2.61
CA ASN A 55 -9.97 -8.87 3.34
C ASN A 55 -9.21 -7.65 3.92
N GLY A 56 -7.88 -7.59 3.76
CA GLY A 56 -7.04 -6.55 4.32
C GLY A 56 -6.62 -6.79 5.77
N GLU A 57 -6.89 -7.98 6.33
CA GLU A 57 -6.47 -8.37 7.67
C GLU A 57 -5.03 -8.92 7.66
N VAL A 58 -4.28 -8.57 8.70
CA VAL A 58 -2.87 -8.94 8.82
C VAL A 58 -2.77 -10.24 9.62
N ASP A 59 -2.29 -11.31 8.98
CA ASP A 59 -2.03 -12.59 9.63
C ASP A 59 -0.72 -12.52 10.45
N MET A 60 -0.86 -12.40 11.76
CA MET A 60 0.25 -12.35 12.71
C MET A 60 0.72 -13.73 13.21
N SER A 61 0.13 -14.83 12.72
CA SER A 61 0.45 -16.18 13.20
C SER A 61 1.85 -16.64 12.80
N GLN A 62 2.38 -16.11 11.69
CA GLN A 62 3.67 -16.49 11.14
C GLN A 62 4.31 -15.33 10.37
N LEU A 63 5.64 -15.30 10.37
CA LEU A 63 6.41 -14.42 9.49
C LEU A 63 6.62 -15.09 8.14
N SER A 64 6.73 -14.26 7.11
CA SER A 64 6.97 -14.68 5.73
C SER A 64 7.96 -13.76 5.05
N ASP A 65 8.67 -14.30 4.05
CA ASP A 65 9.54 -13.50 3.18
C ASP A 65 8.69 -12.52 2.36
N VAL A 66 9.10 -11.25 2.32
CA VAL A 66 8.49 -10.27 1.42
C VAL A 66 8.89 -10.61 -0.02
N GLN A 67 7.93 -11.10 -0.81
CA GLN A 67 8.14 -11.41 -2.22
C GLN A 67 7.07 -10.74 -3.08
N ILE A 68 7.51 -9.97 -4.07
CA ILE A 68 6.65 -9.35 -5.09
C ILE A 68 6.92 -10.04 -6.42
N ASP A 69 5.88 -10.57 -7.05
CA ASP A 69 5.94 -10.96 -8.45
C ASP A 69 5.75 -9.71 -9.32
N PHE A 70 6.83 -9.25 -9.96
CA PHE A 70 6.76 -8.08 -10.85
C PHE A 70 5.99 -8.35 -12.15
N ALA A 71 5.69 -9.61 -12.46
CA ALA A 71 4.79 -10.01 -13.54
C ALA A 71 3.33 -10.21 -13.07
N ALA A 72 3.03 -9.92 -11.80
CA ALA A 72 1.69 -10.04 -11.25
C ALA A 72 0.68 -9.20 -12.04
N GLN A 73 -0.51 -9.78 -12.17
CA GLN A 73 -1.66 -9.15 -12.78
C GLN A 73 -2.82 -9.21 -11.80
N ALA A 74 -3.40 -8.05 -11.50
CA ALA A 74 -4.67 -7.97 -10.79
C ALA A 74 -5.76 -8.55 -11.71
N PRO A 75 -6.60 -9.48 -11.21
CA PRO A 75 -7.69 -10.03 -11.98
C PRO A 75 -8.69 -8.93 -12.37
N PRO A 76 -9.41 -9.08 -13.48
CA PRO A 76 -10.53 -8.20 -13.79
C PRO A 76 -11.66 -8.43 -12.78
N LYS A 77 -12.55 -7.44 -12.68
CA LYS A 77 -13.81 -7.56 -11.96
C LYS A 77 -14.96 -7.26 -12.90
N PHE A 78 -15.93 -8.18 -12.95
CA PHE A 78 -17.20 -8.00 -13.64
C PHE A 78 -17.94 -6.77 -13.12
N THR A 79 -18.55 -5.97 -14.00
CA THR A 79 -19.41 -4.87 -13.55
C THR A 79 -20.71 -5.44 -13.01
N GLU A 80 -20.88 -5.42 -11.69
CA GLU A 80 -22.10 -5.86 -11.01
C GLU A 80 -23.05 -4.69 -10.74
N ASN A 81 -22.49 -3.50 -10.50
CA ASN A 81 -23.24 -2.33 -10.09
C ASN A 81 -22.82 -1.10 -10.89
N MET A 82 -23.80 -0.32 -11.34
CA MET A 82 -23.60 0.96 -12.00
C MET A 82 -24.58 2.00 -11.45
N ASP A 83 -24.07 3.14 -11.01
CA ASP A 83 -24.86 4.28 -10.54
C ASP A 83 -25.02 5.31 -11.66
N ILE A 84 -26.27 5.59 -12.03
CA ILE A 84 -26.64 6.68 -12.93
C ILE A 84 -27.43 7.70 -12.14
N GLY A 85 -26.98 8.94 -12.18
CA GLY A 85 -27.66 10.02 -11.47
C GLY A 85 -27.48 11.37 -12.15
N GLY A 86 -28.18 12.36 -11.61
CA GLY A 86 -28.20 13.73 -12.13
C GLY A 86 -29.59 14.16 -12.56
N ASN A 87 -29.66 15.22 -13.36
CA ASN A 87 -30.92 15.85 -13.71
C ASN A 87 -31.38 15.52 -15.14
N LEU A 88 -32.64 15.12 -15.30
CA LEU A 88 -33.35 15.16 -16.57
C LEU A 88 -34.24 16.42 -16.65
N PRO A 89 -34.28 17.15 -17.78
CA PRO A 89 -35.04 18.39 -17.90
C PRO A 89 -36.57 18.23 -17.76
N ALA A 90 -37.15 18.79 -16.70
CA ALA A 90 -38.62 18.83 -16.53
C ALA A 90 -39.34 19.55 -17.68
N ASP A 91 -38.67 20.51 -18.32
CA ASP A 91 -39.18 21.37 -19.39
C ASP A 91 -38.81 20.92 -20.81
N ALA A 92 -38.11 19.78 -20.96
CA ALA A 92 -37.83 19.20 -22.29
C ALA A 92 -39.13 18.93 -23.09
N PRO A 93 -39.12 19.05 -24.42
CA PRO A 93 -40.24 18.62 -25.24
C PRO A 93 -40.41 17.09 -25.20
N ILE A 94 -41.64 16.61 -25.42
CA ILE A 94 -41.89 15.17 -25.59
C ILE A 94 -41.13 14.69 -26.83
N GLY A 95 -40.41 13.57 -26.69
CA GLY A 95 -39.52 13.02 -27.71
C GLY A 95 -38.07 13.52 -27.63
N GLU A 96 -37.73 14.42 -26.69
CA GLU A 96 -36.34 14.78 -26.41
C GLU A 96 -35.58 13.55 -25.90
N GLU A 97 -34.34 13.38 -26.36
CA GLU A 97 -33.47 12.27 -25.97
C GLU A 97 -32.21 12.75 -25.23
N VAL A 98 -31.89 12.08 -24.12
CA VAL A 98 -30.62 12.22 -23.41
C VAL A 98 -29.88 10.88 -23.48
N THR A 99 -28.66 10.89 -24.00
CA THR A 99 -27.85 9.68 -24.17
C THR A 99 -26.60 9.73 -23.32
N LEU A 100 -26.32 8.62 -22.63
CA LEU A 100 -25.14 8.41 -21.81
C LEU A 100 -24.37 7.22 -22.38
N SER A 101 -23.07 7.40 -22.63
CA SER A 101 -22.19 6.31 -23.05
C SER A 101 -21.30 5.90 -21.88
N ASN A 102 -21.22 4.60 -21.63
CA ASN A 102 -20.39 4.02 -20.59
C ASN A 102 -19.76 2.70 -21.04
N LYS A 103 -18.82 2.21 -20.23
CA LYS A 103 -18.13 0.94 -20.46
C LYS A 103 -18.43 0.02 -19.29
N ILE A 104 -18.79 -1.22 -19.58
CA ILE A 104 -18.92 -2.29 -18.59
C ILE A 104 -17.93 -3.40 -18.92
N TYR A 105 -17.60 -4.22 -17.93
CA TYR A 105 -16.57 -5.25 -18.02
C TYR A 105 -17.16 -6.63 -17.75
N ASP A 106 -16.77 -7.62 -18.56
CA ASP A 106 -17.11 -9.03 -18.31
C ASP A 106 -16.19 -9.67 -17.25
N GLU A 107 -16.43 -10.93 -16.90
CA GLU A 107 -15.60 -11.71 -15.96
C GLU A 107 -14.17 -11.97 -16.46
N GLN A 108 -13.90 -11.79 -17.76
CA GLN A 108 -12.57 -11.89 -18.35
C GLN A 108 -11.89 -10.52 -18.54
N GLY A 109 -12.58 -9.43 -18.21
CA GLY A 109 -12.11 -8.05 -18.37
C GLY A 109 -12.27 -7.48 -19.78
N ASN A 110 -13.02 -8.12 -20.67
CA ASN A 110 -13.36 -7.54 -21.97
C ASN A 110 -14.33 -6.37 -21.76
N VAL A 111 -14.16 -5.35 -22.59
CA VAL A 111 -14.93 -4.11 -22.51
C VAL A 111 -16.12 -4.19 -23.44
N LEU A 112 -17.28 -3.78 -22.94
CA LEU A 112 -18.46 -3.53 -23.74
C LEU A 112 -18.93 -2.09 -23.56
N ASN A 113 -19.12 -1.41 -24.68
CA ASN A 113 -19.66 -0.05 -24.67
C ASN A 113 -21.19 -0.13 -24.62
N VAL A 114 -21.78 0.56 -23.65
CA VAL A 114 -23.21 0.59 -23.41
C VAL A 114 -23.69 2.02 -23.56
N VAL A 115 -24.86 2.16 -24.17
CA VAL A 115 -25.56 3.43 -24.32
C VAL A 115 -26.87 3.35 -23.55
N THR A 116 -27.01 4.23 -22.56
CA THR A 116 -28.28 4.46 -21.88
C THR A 116 -28.97 5.64 -22.54
N ARG A 117 -30.17 5.44 -23.08
CA ARG A 117 -30.99 6.47 -23.72
C ARG A 117 -32.22 6.73 -22.89
N PHE A 118 -32.41 7.98 -22.48
CA PHE A 118 -33.66 8.47 -21.88
C PHE A 118 -34.45 9.23 -22.94
N THR A 119 -35.73 8.92 -23.10
CA THR A 119 -36.62 9.63 -24.04
C THR A 119 -37.84 10.15 -23.30
N LYS A 120 -38.16 11.44 -23.44
CA LYS A 120 -39.31 12.01 -22.74
C LYS A 120 -40.62 11.54 -23.36
N THR A 121 -41.49 10.90 -22.58
CA THR A 121 -42.76 10.34 -23.06
C THR A 121 -43.96 11.17 -22.63
N ALA A 122 -43.95 11.70 -21.41
CA ALA A 122 -45.02 12.55 -20.87
C ALA A 122 -44.50 13.51 -19.78
N GLU A 123 -45.43 14.23 -19.13
CA GLU A 123 -45.11 15.00 -17.94
C GLU A 123 -44.70 14.05 -16.80
N ASN A 124 -43.57 14.35 -16.16
CA ASN A 124 -42.95 13.52 -15.13
C ASN A 124 -42.66 12.06 -15.52
N GLU A 125 -42.53 11.78 -16.82
CA GLU A 125 -42.31 10.43 -17.35
C GLU A 125 -41.27 10.42 -18.47
N TRP A 126 -40.30 9.52 -18.34
CA TRP A 126 -39.27 9.23 -19.33
C TRP A 126 -39.21 7.73 -19.57
N SER A 127 -39.08 7.28 -20.81
CA SER A 127 -38.63 5.92 -21.07
C SER A 127 -37.11 5.87 -21.02
N PHE A 128 -36.56 4.74 -20.59
CA PHE A 128 -35.13 4.45 -20.71
C PHE A 128 -34.91 3.15 -21.50
N SER A 129 -33.84 3.10 -22.28
CA SER A 129 -33.29 1.87 -22.85
C SER A 129 -31.79 1.81 -22.63
N ILE A 130 -31.29 0.62 -22.32
CA ILE A 130 -29.87 0.33 -22.12
C ILE A 130 -29.48 -0.69 -23.19
N GLU A 131 -28.63 -0.26 -24.10
CA GLU A 131 -28.31 -0.98 -25.33
C GLU A 131 -26.79 -1.06 -25.54
N ASN A 132 -26.35 -2.05 -26.33
CA ASN A 132 -24.98 -2.03 -26.84
C ASN A 132 -24.82 -0.88 -27.86
N ASP A 133 -23.66 -0.21 -27.86
CA ASP A 133 -23.31 0.87 -28.77
C ASP A 133 -23.38 0.46 -30.26
N GLU A 134 -23.19 -0.83 -30.57
CA GLU A 134 -23.29 -1.36 -31.94
C GLU A 134 -24.74 -1.51 -32.44
N GLY A 135 -25.73 -1.35 -31.55
CA GLY A 135 -27.14 -1.60 -31.83
C GLY A 135 -27.46 -3.09 -31.99
N GLY A 136 -28.71 -3.47 -31.75
CA GLY A 136 -29.21 -4.84 -31.98
C GLY A 136 -29.48 -5.68 -30.73
N PHE A 137 -29.11 -5.19 -29.54
CA PHE A 137 -29.49 -5.81 -28.27
C PHE A 137 -29.84 -4.75 -27.20
N THR A 138 -30.99 -4.92 -26.56
CA THR A 138 -31.47 -4.09 -25.43
C THR A 138 -31.40 -4.93 -24.16
N ALA A 139 -30.46 -4.58 -23.27
CA ALA A 139 -30.21 -5.30 -22.02
C ALA A 139 -31.25 -5.02 -20.93
N ALA A 140 -31.81 -3.81 -20.96
CA ALA A 140 -32.99 -3.44 -20.18
C ALA A 140 -33.69 -2.24 -20.82
N SER A 141 -34.98 -2.13 -20.58
CA SER A 141 -35.76 -0.95 -20.91
C SER A 141 -36.92 -0.84 -19.94
N GLY A 142 -37.38 0.39 -19.71
CA GLY A 142 -38.51 0.62 -18.84
C GLY A 142 -39.00 2.06 -18.91
N THR A 143 -39.93 2.37 -18.02
CA THR A 143 -40.44 3.71 -17.82
C THR A 143 -39.99 4.19 -16.45
N MET A 144 -39.45 5.39 -16.41
CA MET A 144 -39.02 6.13 -15.24
C MET A 144 -40.02 7.25 -14.96
N THR A 145 -40.60 7.27 -13.77
CA THR A 145 -41.52 8.31 -13.30
C THR A 145 -40.89 9.14 -12.18
N PHE A 146 -41.29 10.40 -12.12
CA PHE A 146 -40.86 11.34 -11.09
C PHE A 146 -42.05 11.87 -10.29
N ASN A 147 -41.81 12.16 -9.02
CA ASN A 147 -42.74 12.86 -8.16
C ASN A 147 -42.87 14.34 -8.57
N VAL A 148 -43.94 14.99 -8.11
CA VAL A 148 -44.20 16.41 -8.38
C VAL A 148 -43.09 17.32 -7.83
N ASP A 149 -42.35 16.88 -6.83
CA ASP A 149 -41.22 17.61 -6.26
C ASP A 149 -39.89 17.42 -7.03
N GLY A 150 -39.91 16.66 -8.13
CA GLY A 150 -38.76 16.35 -8.97
C GLY A 150 -37.87 15.21 -8.47
N SER A 151 -38.22 14.56 -7.36
CA SER A 151 -37.55 13.32 -6.93
C SER A 151 -37.98 12.13 -7.79
N LEU A 152 -37.11 11.12 -7.91
CA LEU A 152 -37.46 9.85 -8.55
C LEU A 152 -38.58 9.14 -7.78
N ASP A 153 -39.56 8.59 -8.50
CA ASP A 153 -40.60 7.73 -7.94
C ASP A 153 -40.31 6.25 -8.22
N THR A 154 -40.11 5.88 -9.49
CA THR A 154 -39.75 4.52 -9.88
C THR A 154 -39.09 4.48 -11.27
N PRO A 155 -38.25 3.48 -11.59
CA PRO A 155 -37.64 2.51 -10.70
C PRO A 155 -36.37 3.05 -10.03
N ASP A 156 -36.15 2.67 -8.77
CA ASP A 156 -34.88 2.95 -8.08
C ASP A 156 -33.71 2.21 -8.71
N SER A 157 -33.95 0.99 -9.21
CA SER A 157 -32.93 0.21 -9.90
C SER A 157 -33.53 -0.76 -10.92
N VAL A 158 -32.72 -1.19 -11.87
CA VAL A 158 -33.08 -2.18 -12.88
C VAL A 158 -31.94 -3.20 -13.04
N GLY A 159 -32.29 -4.49 -13.02
CA GLY A 159 -31.37 -5.54 -13.39
C GLY A 159 -31.23 -5.63 -14.92
N LEU A 160 -30.01 -5.69 -15.43
CA LEU A 160 -29.73 -5.96 -16.83
C LEU A 160 -29.71 -7.46 -17.06
N THR A 161 -30.45 -7.89 -18.09
CA THR A 161 -30.33 -9.26 -18.59
C THR A 161 -29.56 -9.20 -19.89
N TRP A 162 -28.27 -9.54 -19.83
CA TRP A 162 -27.41 -9.59 -21.01
C TRP A 162 -27.52 -10.93 -21.71
N ASP A 163 -27.30 -10.93 -23.03
CA ASP A 163 -27.13 -12.16 -23.78
C ASP A 163 -25.90 -12.93 -23.26
N THR A 164 -25.95 -14.26 -23.34
CA THR A 164 -25.02 -15.20 -22.71
C THR A 164 -23.58 -15.12 -23.22
N ASP A 165 -23.33 -14.33 -24.27
CA ASP A 165 -21.99 -14.11 -24.83
C ASP A 165 -21.18 -13.06 -24.05
N PHE A 166 -21.81 -12.20 -23.25
CA PHE A 166 -21.11 -11.18 -22.44
C PHE A 166 -21.07 -11.50 -20.95
N VAL A 167 -22.03 -12.26 -20.43
CA VAL A 167 -22.13 -12.58 -19.00
C VAL A 167 -22.24 -14.09 -18.83
N THR A 168 -21.46 -14.68 -17.91
CA THR A 168 -21.62 -16.10 -17.62
C THR A 168 -22.98 -16.34 -16.96
N SER A 169 -23.57 -17.51 -17.22
CA SER A 169 -24.93 -17.79 -16.77
C SER A 169 -25.07 -17.66 -15.25
N GLY A 170 -25.78 -16.61 -14.79
CA GLY A 170 -26.12 -16.39 -13.38
C GLY A 170 -25.64 -15.07 -12.79
N SER A 171 -24.67 -14.39 -13.42
CA SER A 171 -24.22 -13.06 -12.97
C SER A 171 -25.21 -11.98 -13.41
N THR A 172 -25.59 -11.07 -12.50
CA THR A 172 -26.57 -10.00 -12.76
C THR A 172 -25.91 -8.64 -12.57
N LEU A 173 -26.00 -7.77 -13.57
CA LEU A 173 -25.61 -6.36 -13.46
C LEU A 173 -26.83 -5.53 -13.06
N THR A 174 -26.71 -4.70 -12.03
CA THR A 174 -27.77 -3.81 -11.57
C THR A 174 -27.41 -2.36 -11.85
N VAL A 175 -28.33 -1.62 -12.45
CA VAL A 175 -28.22 -0.18 -12.64
C VAL A 175 -29.09 0.52 -11.62
N ASP A 176 -28.48 1.35 -10.79
CA ASP A 176 -29.14 2.19 -9.80
C ASP A 176 -29.43 3.57 -10.42
N PHE A 177 -30.67 4.01 -10.27
CA PHE A 177 -31.17 5.31 -10.71
C PHE A 177 -31.58 6.21 -9.54
N SER A 178 -31.51 5.75 -8.29
CA SER A 178 -31.94 6.49 -7.09
C SER A 178 -31.34 7.91 -6.98
N GLY A 179 -30.19 8.14 -7.64
CA GLY A 179 -29.54 9.43 -7.78
C GLY A 179 -30.12 10.39 -8.83
N MET A 180 -31.19 10.01 -9.53
CA MET A 180 -31.83 10.78 -10.60
C MET A 180 -32.88 11.77 -10.06
N THR A 181 -32.95 12.93 -10.71
CA THR A 181 -33.94 13.97 -10.43
C THR A 181 -34.51 14.54 -11.72
N GLN A 182 -35.65 15.19 -11.61
CA GLN A 182 -36.24 15.95 -12.70
C GLN A 182 -36.56 17.39 -12.27
N TYR A 183 -35.72 18.31 -12.72
CA TYR A 183 -35.85 19.75 -12.56
C TYR A 183 -35.75 20.44 -13.92
N GLY A 184 -36.36 21.61 -14.05
CA GLY A 184 -36.24 22.42 -15.26
C GLY A 184 -34.80 22.88 -15.51
N GLY A 185 -34.42 23.02 -16.78
CA GLY A 185 -33.08 23.44 -17.20
C GLY A 185 -32.33 22.37 -17.99
N SER A 186 -31.01 22.45 -18.04
CA SER A 186 -30.20 21.50 -18.82
C SER A 186 -30.07 20.15 -18.13
N SER A 187 -29.88 19.09 -18.93
CA SER A 187 -29.58 17.77 -18.38
C SER A 187 -28.18 17.74 -17.78
N THR A 188 -28.04 17.06 -16.65
CA THR A 188 -26.76 16.74 -15.99
C THR A 188 -26.65 15.24 -15.71
N ALA A 189 -27.52 14.43 -16.30
CA ALA A 189 -27.49 12.99 -16.15
C ALA A 189 -26.13 12.44 -16.62
N THR A 190 -25.53 11.58 -15.81
CA THR A 190 -24.25 10.93 -16.09
C THR A 190 -24.17 9.62 -15.34
N VAL A 191 -23.32 8.71 -15.84
CA VAL A 191 -22.83 7.61 -15.01
C VAL A 191 -21.91 8.20 -13.94
N ARG A 192 -22.20 7.93 -12.68
CA ARG A 192 -21.47 8.47 -11.53
C ARG A 192 -20.38 7.52 -11.07
N ASP A 193 -20.71 6.24 -10.97
CA ASP A 193 -19.78 5.20 -10.53
C ASP A 193 -20.14 3.84 -11.13
N GLN A 194 -19.15 2.95 -11.19
CA GLN A 194 -19.34 1.54 -11.52
C GLN A 194 -18.19 0.71 -10.97
N ASP A 195 -18.48 -0.53 -10.59
CA ASP A 195 -17.56 -1.34 -9.79
C ASP A 195 -16.69 -2.32 -10.59
N GLY A 196 -16.91 -2.43 -11.89
CA GLY A 196 -16.15 -3.31 -12.78
C GLY A 196 -14.87 -2.67 -13.32
N TYR A 197 -13.87 -3.50 -13.60
CA TYR A 197 -12.59 -3.05 -14.16
C TYR A 197 -11.88 -4.17 -14.92
N ALA A 198 -11.12 -3.79 -15.94
CA ALA A 198 -10.24 -4.71 -16.66
C ALA A 198 -9.07 -5.17 -15.78
N SER A 199 -8.38 -6.22 -16.23
CA SER A 199 -7.14 -6.67 -15.60
C SER A 199 -6.07 -5.58 -15.63
N GLY A 200 -5.25 -5.54 -14.58
CA GLY A 200 -4.20 -4.54 -14.41
C GLY A 200 -2.85 -5.23 -14.26
N LYS A 201 -1.81 -4.72 -14.92
CA LYS A 201 -0.43 -5.14 -14.66
C LYS A 201 0.12 -4.37 -13.47
N LEU A 202 1.02 -4.98 -12.70
CA LEU A 202 1.73 -4.24 -11.65
C LEU A 202 2.48 -3.06 -12.28
N SER A 203 2.16 -1.84 -11.84
CA SER A 203 2.80 -0.62 -12.32
C SER A 203 3.86 -0.12 -11.35
N SER A 204 3.59 -0.17 -10.05
CA SER A 204 4.51 0.26 -9.00
C SER A 204 4.14 -0.38 -7.67
N PHE A 205 5.00 -0.24 -6.67
CA PHE A 205 4.67 -0.57 -5.29
C PHE A 205 5.03 0.63 -4.40
N THR A 206 4.38 0.69 -3.24
CA THR A 206 4.63 1.70 -2.21
C THR A 206 4.65 1.05 -0.84
N ILE A 207 5.42 1.62 0.08
CA ILE A 207 5.45 1.20 1.48
C ILE A 207 4.92 2.37 2.31
N ASP A 208 3.85 2.14 3.05
CA ASP A 208 3.25 3.18 3.89
C ASP A 208 3.93 3.30 5.26
N PRO A 209 3.62 4.33 6.07
CA PRO A 209 4.24 4.49 7.39
C PRO A 209 3.91 3.41 8.42
N ALA A 210 2.85 2.61 8.18
CA ALA A 210 2.55 1.43 8.97
C ALA A 210 3.33 0.19 8.49
N GLY A 211 4.18 0.34 7.47
CA GLY A 211 4.96 -0.73 6.88
C GLY A 211 4.18 -1.63 5.94
N LYS A 212 2.98 -1.24 5.51
CA LYS A 212 2.22 -2.02 4.54
C LYS A 212 2.80 -1.82 3.14
N VAL A 213 3.11 -2.94 2.49
CA VAL A 213 3.53 -3.00 1.10
C VAL A 213 2.28 -3.06 0.23
N LYS A 214 2.04 -1.99 -0.54
CA LYS A 214 0.92 -1.87 -1.46
C LYS A 214 1.39 -1.98 -2.89
N LEU A 215 0.71 -2.80 -3.68
CA LEU A 215 0.90 -2.96 -5.11
C LEU A 215 -0.10 -2.07 -5.85
N ASN A 216 0.40 -1.24 -6.77
CA ASN A 216 -0.43 -0.36 -7.59
C ASN A 216 -0.47 -0.91 -9.01
N PHE A 217 -1.66 -1.16 -9.52
CA PHE A 217 -1.89 -1.74 -10.84
C PHE A 217 -2.31 -0.68 -11.87
N THR A 218 -2.09 -0.98 -13.15
CA THR A 218 -2.44 -0.08 -14.26
C THR A 218 -3.95 0.19 -14.41
N ASN A 219 -4.79 -0.68 -13.84
CA ASN A 219 -6.25 -0.51 -13.80
C ASN A 219 -6.72 0.37 -12.62
N GLY A 220 -5.79 0.99 -11.88
CA GLY A 220 -6.08 1.86 -10.75
C GLY A 220 -6.35 1.12 -9.44
N GLN A 221 -6.41 -0.21 -9.45
CA GLN A 221 -6.57 -1.00 -8.24
C GLN A 221 -5.29 -1.04 -7.42
N GLN A 222 -5.48 -1.16 -6.10
CA GLN A 222 -4.40 -1.29 -5.14
C GLN A 222 -4.62 -2.53 -4.29
N GLU A 223 -3.59 -3.34 -4.12
CA GLU A 223 -3.63 -4.52 -3.24
C GLU A 223 -2.59 -4.38 -2.14
N GLU A 224 -2.99 -4.64 -0.90
CA GLU A 224 -2.08 -4.73 0.24
C GLU A 224 -1.67 -6.18 0.41
N VAL A 225 -0.36 -6.48 0.33
CA VAL A 225 0.13 -7.87 0.29
C VAL A 225 0.88 -8.28 1.56
N TYR A 226 1.64 -7.36 2.13
CA TYR A 226 2.49 -7.62 3.29
C TYR A 226 2.50 -6.41 4.22
N GLN A 227 2.74 -6.65 5.51
CA GLN A 227 3.12 -5.62 6.46
C GLN A 227 4.45 -5.98 7.11
N LEU A 228 5.45 -5.11 6.94
CA LEU A 228 6.81 -5.32 7.46
C LEU A 228 6.80 -5.60 8.96
N ALA A 229 7.53 -6.64 9.36
CA ALA A 229 7.66 -7.01 10.76
C ALA A 229 8.76 -6.19 11.42
N ILE A 230 8.42 -5.58 12.55
CA ILE A 230 9.34 -4.85 13.41
C ILE A 230 9.48 -5.61 14.71
N SER A 231 10.71 -5.75 15.20
CA SER A 231 11.00 -6.35 16.49
C SER A 231 11.54 -5.32 17.45
N ASP A 232 10.90 -5.21 18.61
CA ASP A 232 11.39 -4.43 19.73
C ASP A 232 12.12 -5.33 20.73
N VAL A 233 13.15 -4.78 21.35
CA VAL A 233 14.08 -5.52 22.21
C VAL A 233 14.23 -4.75 23.52
N ASP A 234 13.97 -5.42 24.64
CA ASP A 234 14.03 -4.81 25.98
C ASP A 234 15.39 -4.17 26.29
N ASN A 235 16.47 -4.90 25.99
CA ASN A 235 17.84 -4.43 26.20
C ASN A 235 18.66 -4.47 24.90
N PRO A 236 18.69 -3.37 24.13
CA PRO A 236 19.48 -3.27 22.90
C PRO A 236 20.98 -3.53 23.10
N ASN A 237 21.54 -3.20 24.28
CA ASN A 237 22.95 -3.43 24.58
C ASN A 237 23.29 -4.91 24.81
N GLY A 238 22.28 -5.76 25.00
CA GLY A 238 22.44 -7.20 25.12
C GLY A 238 22.45 -7.91 23.76
N LEU A 239 22.24 -7.20 22.66
CA LEU A 239 22.30 -7.78 21.32
C LEU A 239 23.74 -8.12 20.95
N GLU A 240 23.93 -9.27 20.31
CA GLU A 240 25.21 -9.65 19.73
C GLU A 240 25.35 -9.04 18.35
N GLN A 241 26.43 -8.28 18.11
CA GLN A 241 26.67 -7.68 16.80
C GLN A 241 27.30 -8.71 15.86
N LEU A 242 26.62 -9.00 14.75
CA LEU A 242 27.08 -9.94 13.72
C LEU A 242 27.91 -9.29 12.61
N GLY A 243 28.07 -7.95 12.65
CA GLY A 243 28.71 -7.14 11.61
C GLY A 243 27.71 -6.45 10.68
N GLU A 244 28.16 -5.47 9.90
CA GLU A 244 27.32 -4.75 8.90
C GLU A 244 25.98 -4.18 9.43
N ASN A 245 25.93 -3.78 10.71
CA ASN A 245 24.71 -3.35 11.42
C ASN A 245 23.63 -4.45 11.57
N PHE A 246 24.05 -5.71 11.59
CA PHE A 246 23.22 -6.85 11.97
C PHE A 246 23.42 -7.22 13.44
N TYR A 247 22.32 -7.62 14.07
CA TYR A 247 22.24 -7.96 15.48
C TYR A 247 21.49 -9.27 15.67
N ALA A 248 21.99 -10.13 16.55
CA ALA A 248 21.31 -11.34 17.00
C ALA A 248 20.77 -11.16 18.43
N PRO A 249 19.53 -11.58 18.71
CA PRO A 249 19.01 -11.66 20.07
C PRO A 249 19.82 -12.65 20.92
N THR A 250 20.07 -12.28 22.18
CA THR A 250 20.75 -13.15 23.16
C THR A 250 19.93 -13.25 24.45
N ALA A 251 20.35 -14.12 25.37
CA ALA A 251 19.73 -14.15 26.70
C ALA A 251 19.86 -12.81 27.47
N ALA A 252 20.87 -11.98 27.15
CA ALA A 252 21.08 -10.68 27.78
C ALA A 252 20.24 -9.55 27.17
N SER A 253 19.73 -9.73 25.94
CA SER A 253 18.85 -8.75 25.29
C SER A 253 17.40 -8.83 25.77
N GLY A 254 17.02 -9.95 26.40
CA GLY A 254 15.64 -10.25 26.74
C GLY A 254 14.88 -10.93 25.60
N GLU A 255 13.60 -11.19 25.83
CA GLU A 255 12.71 -11.71 24.79
C GLU A 255 12.39 -10.61 23.78
N THR A 256 12.38 -10.95 22.49
CA THR A 256 12.10 -10.00 21.43
C THR A 256 10.61 -9.97 21.12
N VAL A 257 10.01 -8.79 21.11
CA VAL A 257 8.59 -8.62 20.77
C VAL A 257 8.49 -8.22 19.30
N THR A 258 8.11 -9.18 18.46
CA THR A 258 7.90 -8.92 17.02
C THR A 258 6.43 -8.62 16.75
N GLY A 259 6.19 -7.53 16.03
CA GLY A 259 4.87 -7.02 15.74
C GLY A 259 4.87 -6.03 14.58
N ARG A 260 3.80 -5.24 14.50
CA ARG A 260 3.55 -4.31 13.39
C ARG A 260 4.05 -2.91 13.73
N ALA A 261 4.52 -2.19 12.72
CA ALA A 261 4.75 -0.77 12.87
C ALA A 261 3.43 -0.02 13.12
N GLY A 262 3.46 0.99 13.99
CA GLY A 262 2.33 1.80 14.40
C GLY A 262 2.22 1.89 15.93
N ASN A 263 0.99 1.99 16.43
CA ASN A 263 0.71 2.25 17.84
C ASN A 263 1.10 1.10 18.78
N GLU A 264 1.18 -0.14 18.29
CA GLU A 264 1.55 -1.32 19.09
C GLU A 264 3.00 -1.24 19.58
N LEU A 265 3.92 -0.92 18.66
CA LEU A 265 5.36 -0.82 18.94
C LEU A 265 5.86 0.63 19.04
N GLN A 266 4.95 1.61 19.03
CA GLN A 266 5.25 3.06 19.01
C GLN A 266 6.32 3.47 17.98
N THR A 267 6.35 2.75 16.85
CA THR A 267 7.39 2.89 15.83
C THR A 267 6.74 3.00 14.47
N THR A 268 7.15 3.99 13.68
CA THR A 268 6.64 4.18 12.31
C THR A 268 7.76 4.05 11.30
N ILE A 269 7.42 3.67 10.07
CA ILE A 269 8.37 3.55 8.98
C ILE A 269 8.32 4.82 8.13
N VAL A 270 9.48 5.27 7.65
CA VAL A 270 9.60 6.35 6.68
C VAL A 270 10.25 5.78 5.43
N ALA A 271 9.50 5.71 4.34
CA ALA A 271 10.00 5.22 3.06
C ALA A 271 10.77 6.30 2.29
N GLY A 272 11.66 5.88 1.41
CA GLY A 272 12.49 6.76 0.59
C GLY A 272 13.65 7.44 1.33
N THR A 273 13.95 7.02 2.55
CA THR A 273 14.97 7.64 3.42
C THR A 273 15.78 6.55 4.12
N LEU A 274 17.08 6.78 4.27
CA LEU A 274 17.96 5.96 5.12
C LEU A 274 18.22 6.68 6.43
N GLU A 275 18.28 5.93 7.54
CA GLU A 275 18.70 6.50 8.83
C GLU A 275 20.13 7.03 8.71
N MET A 276 20.32 8.31 9.05
CA MET A 276 21.66 8.90 9.13
C MET A 276 22.40 8.38 10.35
N SER A 277 23.73 8.34 10.26
CA SER A 277 24.57 8.06 11.43
C SER A 277 24.25 9.05 12.55
N ASN A 278 23.99 8.53 13.74
CA ASN A 278 23.76 9.31 14.96
C ASN A 278 25.05 9.85 15.60
N VAL A 279 26.19 9.67 14.94
CA VAL A 279 27.52 10.03 15.44
C VAL A 279 27.91 11.43 14.95
N ASP A 280 28.21 12.34 15.88
CA ASP A 280 28.81 13.62 15.55
C ASP A 280 30.33 13.47 15.45
N LEU A 281 30.83 13.69 14.24
CA LEU A 281 32.24 13.56 13.91
C LEU A 281 33.14 14.49 14.75
N ALA A 282 32.68 15.70 15.09
CA ALA A 282 33.45 16.66 15.86
C ALA A 282 33.64 16.23 17.32
N GLU A 283 32.60 15.65 17.92
CA GLU A 283 32.63 15.11 19.29
C GLU A 283 33.51 13.86 19.35
N GLU A 284 33.34 12.92 18.41
CA GLU A 284 34.16 11.71 18.34
C GLU A 284 35.65 12.02 18.11
N PHE A 285 35.97 12.98 17.24
CA PHE A 285 37.36 13.42 17.06
C PHE A 285 37.94 14.01 18.34
N THR A 286 37.15 14.76 19.09
CA THR A 286 37.60 15.33 20.38
C THR A 286 37.83 14.23 21.41
N SER A 287 36.92 13.27 21.52
CA SER A 287 37.06 12.08 22.37
C SER A 287 38.29 11.26 22.03
N MET A 288 38.59 11.07 20.74
CA MET A 288 39.81 10.41 20.28
C MET A 288 41.07 11.18 20.64
N ILE A 289 41.07 12.51 20.51
CA ILE A 289 42.20 13.37 20.93
C ILE A 289 42.40 13.30 22.45
N ILE A 290 41.33 13.29 23.24
CA ILE A 290 41.40 13.14 24.70
C ILE A 290 41.98 11.78 25.06
N ALA A 291 41.48 10.70 24.46
CA ALA A 291 42.01 9.35 24.68
C ALA A 291 43.49 9.25 24.28
N GLN A 292 43.88 9.82 23.14
CA GLN A 292 45.27 9.86 22.66
C GLN A 292 46.18 10.66 23.60
N ARG A 293 45.75 11.83 24.06
CA ARG A 293 46.49 12.64 25.06
C ARG A 293 46.57 11.92 26.40
N GLY A 294 45.50 11.22 26.80
CA GLY A 294 45.48 10.35 27.98
C GLY A 294 46.54 9.25 27.88
N TYR A 295 46.59 8.53 26.76
CA TYR A 295 47.61 7.51 26.51
C TYR A 295 49.04 8.09 26.52
N GLN A 296 49.26 9.24 25.86
CA GLN A 296 50.55 9.93 25.88
C GLN A 296 50.95 10.39 27.28
N ALA A 297 50.00 10.87 28.08
CA ALA A 297 50.24 11.25 29.47
C ALA A 297 50.60 10.03 30.31
N SER A 298 49.85 8.92 30.20
CA SER A 298 50.18 7.66 30.88
C SER A 298 51.57 7.14 30.49
N ALA A 299 51.93 7.21 29.21
CA ALA A 299 53.26 6.82 28.75
C ALA A 299 54.36 7.71 29.35
N ARG A 300 54.14 9.03 29.47
CA ARG A 300 55.08 9.95 30.13
C ARG A 300 55.21 9.69 31.62
N VAL A 301 54.13 9.28 32.31
CA VAL A 301 54.22 8.87 33.72
C VAL A 301 55.14 7.66 33.87
N ILE A 302 55.04 6.69 32.96
CA ILE A 302 55.92 5.50 32.96
C ILE A 302 57.39 5.92 32.77
N THR A 303 57.70 6.72 31.74
CA THR A 303 59.09 7.14 31.48
C THR A 303 59.67 7.96 32.63
N THR A 304 58.89 8.87 33.20
CA THR A 304 59.34 9.69 34.33
C THR A 304 59.57 8.82 35.58
N SER A 305 58.74 7.80 35.78
CA SER A 305 58.92 6.84 36.88
C SER A 305 60.20 6.02 36.69
N ASP A 306 60.50 5.57 35.46
CA ASP A 306 61.72 4.85 35.13
C ASP A 306 62.98 5.71 35.33
N GLU A 307 62.95 6.98 34.93
CA GLU A 307 64.06 7.93 35.14
C GLU A 307 64.33 8.17 36.63
N ILE A 308 63.29 8.37 37.45
CA ILE A 308 63.42 8.52 38.91
C ILE A 308 64.03 7.25 39.54
N LEU A 309 63.59 6.06 39.12
CA LEU A 309 64.17 4.80 39.58
C LEU A 309 65.66 4.71 39.22
N GLN A 310 66.03 5.11 38.01
CA GLN A 310 67.42 5.07 37.54
C GLN A 310 68.34 6.05 38.27
N GLU A 311 67.87 7.27 38.56
CA GLU A 311 68.56 8.27 39.40
C GLU A 311 68.73 7.75 40.85
N THR A 312 67.68 7.15 41.42
CA THR A 312 67.72 6.59 42.78
C THR A 312 68.76 5.48 42.92
N VAL A 313 68.89 4.63 41.89
CA VAL A 313 69.93 3.57 41.84
C VAL A 313 71.34 4.18 41.77
N GLN A 314 71.52 5.30 41.07
CA GLN A 314 72.82 5.97 40.95
C GLN A 314 73.24 6.69 42.25
N LEU A 315 72.29 7.21 43.03
CA LEU A 315 72.55 7.86 44.33
C LEU A 315 73.01 6.89 45.44
N LYS A 316 72.77 5.58 45.28
CA LYS A 316 73.22 4.55 46.24
C LYS A 316 74.71 4.19 46.08
N ARG A 317 75.42 4.81 45.14
CA ARG A 317 76.81 4.47 44.82
C ARG A 317 77.82 5.43 45.43
#